data_AF-A0A8B8XMQ0-F1
#
_entry.id   AF-A0A8B8XMQ0-F1
#
_cell.length_a   1.000
_cell.length_b   1.000
_cell.length_c   1.000
_cell.angle_alpha   90.00
_cell.angle_beta   90.00
_cell.angle_gamma   90.00
#
_symmetry.space_group_name_H-M   'P 1'
#
loop_
_entity.id
_entity.type
_entity.pdbx_description
1 polymer ?
#
loop_
_entity_poly.entity_id
_entity_poly.type
_entity_poly.pdbx_seq_one_letter_code
_entity_poly.pdbx_strand_id
1 'polypeptide(L)'
;MAYLRPSQLQKFQEDGFLVLEGFWSADECVAMQRRIGEIVAEMDVPLHCRTEFSTQEEEQLRAQGSTDYFLSSGDKIRFFFEKGVFDEKGNFLVPPEKSINKIGHALHAHDPVFRCVTHSPKVQALARSLGLQMPVVVQSMYIFKQPHLGGEVSPHQDASFLYTEPLGRVLGVWIALEDATLENGCLWFIPGSHTGGVSRRMVRAPAGSAPGTSFLGTEPARDNSLFVPTPGPSS
;
A
#
# COMPACT_ATOMS: atom_id res chain seq x y z
N MET A 1 -19.04 -9.84 16.38
CA MET A 1 -17.58 -10.10 16.37
C MET A 1 -17.20 -10.56 14.97
N ALA A 2 -16.20 -9.94 14.33
CA ALA A 2 -15.82 -10.21 12.95
C ALA A 2 -14.92 -11.46 12.85
N TYR A 3 -15.51 -12.64 13.04
CA TYR A 3 -14.88 -13.91 12.71
C TYR A 3 -15.24 -14.31 11.28
N LEU A 4 -14.27 -14.81 10.52
CA LEU A 4 -14.54 -15.40 9.22
C LEU A 4 -15.35 -16.69 9.38
N ARG A 5 -16.40 -16.83 8.57
CA ARG A 5 -17.12 -18.10 8.40
C ARG A 5 -16.22 -19.11 7.68
N PRO A 6 -16.42 -20.43 7.87
CA PRO A 6 -15.66 -21.45 7.15
C PRO A 6 -15.66 -21.25 5.63
N SER A 7 -16.79 -20.86 5.04
CA SER A 7 -16.89 -20.57 3.61
C SER A 7 -16.08 -19.35 3.17
N GLN A 8 -15.95 -18.33 4.02
CA GLN A 8 -15.10 -17.15 3.74
C GLN A 8 -13.61 -17.52 3.83
N LEU A 9 -13.24 -18.34 4.80
CA LEU A 9 -11.87 -18.84 4.93
C LEU A 9 -11.47 -19.71 3.74
N GLN A 10 -12.35 -20.61 3.31
CA GLN A 10 -12.15 -21.43 2.11
C GLN A 10 -12.00 -20.54 0.87
N LYS A 11 -12.89 -19.57 0.67
CA LYS A 11 -12.79 -18.63 -0.46
C LYS A 11 -11.46 -17.86 -0.45
N PHE A 12 -11.02 -17.39 0.72
CA PHE A 12 -9.74 -16.71 0.86
C PHE A 12 -8.56 -17.61 0.45
N GLN A 13 -8.60 -18.90 0.81
CA GLN A 13 -7.58 -19.89 0.45
C GLN A 13 -7.61 -20.26 -1.04
N GLU A 14 -8.78 -20.29 -1.67
CA GLU A 14 -8.92 -20.59 -3.11
C GLU A 14 -8.50 -19.39 -3.97
N ASP A 15 -8.99 -18.20 -3.65
CA ASP A 15 -8.80 -17.02 -4.49
C ASP A 15 -7.48 -16.29 -4.17
N GLY A 16 -6.99 -16.37 -2.93
CA GLY A 16 -5.85 -15.59 -2.44
C GLY A 16 -6.20 -14.18 -1.97
N PHE A 17 -7.48 -13.80 -2.05
CA PHE A 17 -8.02 -12.54 -1.52
C PHE A 17 -9.45 -12.75 -1.04
N LEU A 18 -9.96 -11.81 -0.24
CA LEU A 18 -11.33 -11.84 0.27
C LEU A 18 -11.85 -10.42 0.50
N VAL A 19 -13.04 -10.13 -0.01
CA VAL A 19 -13.74 -8.87 0.22
C VAL A 19 -14.68 -9.02 1.42
N LEU A 20 -14.57 -8.10 2.39
CA LEU A 20 -15.41 -8.02 3.59
C LEU A 20 -16.08 -6.65 3.64
N GLU A 21 -17.24 -6.52 3.01
CA GLU A 21 -18.04 -5.28 3.04
C GLU A 21 -18.53 -4.97 4.46
N GLY A 22 -18.63 -3.66 4.79
CA GLY A 22 -19.12 -3.19 6.09
C GLY A 22 -18.26 -3.60 7.28
N PHE A 23 -16.98 -3.96 7.07
CA PHE A 23 -16.08 -4.32 8.17
C PHE A 23 -15.77 -3.11 9.07
N TRP A 24 -15.58 -1.93 8.46
CA TRP A 24 -15.50 -0.64 9.12
C TRP A 24 -16.81 0.12 8.96
N SER A 25 -17.19 0.86 10.00
CA SER A 25 -18.31 1.79 9.95
C SER A 25 -17.91 3.09 9.27
N ALA A 26 -18.89 3.82 8.75
CA ALA A 26 -18.68 5.13 8.14
C ALA A 26 -17.92 6.08 9.08
N ASP A 27 -18.25 6.08 10.38
CA ASP A 27 -17.57 6.92 11.38
C ASP A 27 -16.09 6.55 11.55
N GLU A 28 -15.73 5.26 11.49
CA GLU A 28 -14.33 4.81 11.52
C GLU A 28 -13.58 5.28 10.26
N CYS A 29 -14.22 5.21 9.09
CA CYS A 29 -13.66 5.69 7.83
C CYS A 29 -13.44 7.20 7.83
N VAL A 30 -14.46 7.97 8.25
CA VAL A 30 -14.39 9.43 8.39
C VAL A 30 -13.32 9.85 9.39
N ALA A 31 -13.15 9.13 10.50
CA ALA A 31 -12.09 9.42 11.46
C ALA A 31 -10.68 9.28 10.85
N MET A 32 -10.45 8.24 10.04
CA MET A 32 -9.19 8.06 9.31
C MET A 32 -8.98 9.14 8.24
N GLN A 33 -10.02 9.49 7.49
CA GLN A 33 -9.96 10.55 6.48
C GLN A 33 -9.69 11.93 7.09
N ARG A 34 -10.39 12.28 8.18
CA ARG A 34 -10.15 13.54 8.89
C ARG A 34 -8.71 13.60 9.39
N ARG A 35 -8.23 12.51 10.00
CA ARG A 35 -6.88 12.48 10.55
C ARG A 35 -5.81 12.58 9.47
N ILE A 36 -5.99 11.92 8.31
CA ILE A 36 -5.03 12.09 7.22
C ILE A 36 -5.04 13.52 6.69
N GLY A 37 -6.20 14.18 6.64
CA GLY A 37 -6.31 15.59 6.27
C GLY A 37 -5.50 16.52 7.18
N GLU A 38 -5.54 16.28 8.49
CA GLU A 38 -4.72 17.01 9.48
C GLU A 38 -3.21 16.75 9.25
N ILE A 39 -2.81 15.49 9.07
CA ILE A 39 -1.42 15.11 8.79
C ILE A 39 -0.89 15.80 7.51
N VAL A 40 -1.74 15.90 6.49
CA VAL A 40 -1.39 16.56 5.23
C VAL A 40 -1.30 18.08 5.40
N ALA A 41 -2.18 18.69 6.19
CA ALA A 41 -2.14 20.12 6.47
C ALA A 41 -0.88 20.54 7.24
N GLU A 42 -0.33 19.64 8.07
CA GLU A 42 0.91 19.83 8.83
C GLU A 42 2.16 19.34 8.08
N MET A 43 2.02 18.91 6.82
CA MET A 43 3.11 18.37 6.02
C MET A 43 4.20 19.40 5.77
N ASP A 44 5.42 19.07 6.20
CA ASP A 44 6.64 19.76 5.80
C ASP A 44 7.62 18.76 5.18
N VAL A 45 7.81 18.85 3.86
CA VAL A 45 8.76 18.00 3.13
C VAL A 45 9.88 18.86 2.54
N PRO A 46 11.12 18.69 3.04
CA PRO A 46 12.29 19.36 2.48
C PRO A 46 12.42 19.11 0.98
N LEU A 47 12.91 20.11 0.23
CA LEU A 47 13.03 20.04 -1.23
C LEU A 47 13.75 18.77 -1.72
N HIS A 48 14.82 18.36 -1.03
CA HIS A 48 15.60 17.16 -1.39
C HIS A 48 14.88 15.83 -1.09
N CYS A 49 13.76 15.88 -0.34
CA CYS A 49 12.88 14.76 -0.02
C CYS A 49 11.57 14.78 -0.82
N ARG A 50 11.41 15.72 -1.76
CA ARG A 50 10.28 15.73 -2.69
C ARG A 50 10.53 14.68 -3.77
N THR A 51 9.99 13.50 -3.54
CA THR A 51 10.21 12.32 -4.37
C THR A 51 8.95 11.94 -5.12
N GLU A 52 9.10 11.63 -6.41
CA GLU A 52 8.02 11.02 -7.19
C GLU A 52 8.00 9.51 -6.91
N PHE A 53 6.82 8.96 -6.69
CA PHE A 53 6.60 7.52 -6.55
C PHE A 53 6.42 6.89 -7.94
N SER A 54 7.12 5.78 -8.20
CA SER A 54 6.92 4.96 -9.39
C SER A 54 7.12 3.49 -9.07
N THR A 55 6.32 2.62 -9.68
CA THR A 55 6.53 1.16 -9.66
C THR A 55 7.42 0.68 -10.80
N GLN A 56 7.84 1.56 -11.71
CA GLN A 56 8.66 1.23 -12.87
C GLN A 56 10.16 1.26 -12.54
N GLU A 57 10.89 0.25 -13.03
CA GLU A 57 12.29 0.02 -12.70
C GLU A 57 13.22 1.16 -13.14
N GLU A 58 13.12 1.61 -14.40
CA GLU A 58 14.00 2.65 -14.97
C GLU A 58 13.90 4.01 -14.25
N GLU A 59 12.76 4.28 -13.61
CA GLU A 59 12.46 5.57 -12.99
C GLU A 59 12.94 5.65 -11.54
N GLN A 60 12.94 4.51 -10.83
CA GLN A 60 13.54 4.41 -9.49
C GLN A 60 15.05 4.64 -9.50
N LEU A 61 15.72 4.49 -10.65
CA LEU A 61 17.17 4.64 -10.82
C LEU A 61 17.67 6.09 -10.78
N ARG A 62 16.80 7.09 -11.04
CA ARG A 62 17.25 8.47 -11.34
C ARG A 62 17.39 9.40 -10.13
N ALA A 63 17.00 9.01 -8.92
CA ALA A 63 16.92 9.94 -7.79
C ALA A 63 17.62 9.43 -6.51
N GLN A 64 18.93 9.69 -6.37
CA GLN A 64 19.71 9.22 -5.21
C GLN A 64 19.20 9.77 -3.85
N GLY A 65 18.83 11.06 -3.78
CA GLY A 65 18.25 11.66 -2.56
C GLY A 65 16.84 11.14 -2.23
N SER A 66 16.13 10.65 -3.25
CA SER A 66 14.82 10.03 -3.09
C SER A 66 14.92 8.65 -2.43
N THR A 67 15.97 7.91 -2.77
CA THR A 67 16.14 6.54 -2.28
C THR A 67 16.38 6.50 -0.77
N ASP A 68 17.22 7.36 -0.20
CA ASP A 68 17.48 7.34 1.26
C ASP A 68 16.23 7.71 2.07
N TYR A 69 15.47 8.70 1.59
CA TYR A 69 14.20 9.09 2.20
C TYR A 69 13.17 7.95 2.15
N PHE A 70 13.13 7.18 1.07
CA PHE A 70 12.31 5.97 1.01
C PHE A 70 12.85 4.86 1.93
N LEU A 71 14.12 4.48 1.82
CA LEU A 71 14.71 3.34 2.54
C LEU A 71 14.71 3.49 4.06
N SER A 72 14.73 4.73 4.57
CA SER A 72 14.67 5.04 6.00
C SER A 72 13.27 5.43 6.50
N SER A 73 12.21 5.20 5.71
CA SER A 73 10.83 5.56 6.08
C SER A 73 10.06 4.49 6.84
N GLY A 74 10.65 3.30 7.02
CA GLY A 74 10.00 2.12 7.62
C GLY A 74 9.41 2.36 9.02
N ASP A 75 10.00 3.29 9.77
CA ASP A 75 9.62 3.68 11.13
C ASP A 75 9.27 5.19 11.21
N LYS A 76 8.71 5.75 10.13
CA LYS A 76 8.31 7.16 10.03
C LYS A 76 6.94 7.31 9.37
N ILE A 77 6.34 8.49 9.52
CA ILE A 77 5.24 8.97 8.69
C ILE A 77 5.86 9.96 7.69
N ARG A 78 5.97 9.55 6.43
CA ARG A 78 6.58 10.28 5.32
C ARG A 78 5.66 10.29 4.13
N PHE A 79 5.83 11.31 3.30
CA PHE A 79 4.99 11.62 2.14
C PHE A 79 5.71 11.26 0.85
N PHE A 80 5.00 10.64 -0.08
CA PHE A 80 5.49 10.27 -1.41
C PHE A 80 4.50 10.81 -2.44
N PHE A 81 5.02 11.47 -3.48
CA PHE A 81 4.22 12.29 -4.38
C PHE A 81 3.96 11.59 -5.71
N GLU A 82 2.90 12.00 -6.40
CA GLU A 82 2.61 11.57 -7.76
C GLU A 82 3.72 12.00 -8.72
N LYS A 83 3.85 11.29 -9.84
CA LYS A 83 4.80 11.62 -10.89
C LYS A 83 4.37 12.89 -11.63
N GLY A 84 5.32 13.76 -11.97
CA GLY A 84 5.07 14.95 -12.77
C GLY A 84 4.33 16.07 -12.03
N VAL A 85 4.33 16.04 -10.69
CA VAL A 85 3.77 17.12 -9.87
C VAL A 85 4.80 18.19 -9.50
N PHE A 86 6.05 18.01 -9.93
CA PHE A 86 7.13 18.96 -9.73
C PHE A 86 7.57 19.62 -11.04
N ASP A 87 7.95 20.90 -10.99
CA ASP A 87 8.68 21.57 -12.07
C ASP A 87 10.17 21.17 -12.08
N GLU A 88 10.92 21.67 -13.06
CA GLU A 88 12.38 21.42 -13.17
C GLU A 88 13.20 21.90 -11.96
N LYS A 89 12.62 22.75 -11.10
CA LYS A 89 13.23 23.30 -9.89
C LYS A 89 12.74 22.57 -8.62
N GLY A 90 11.88 21.56 -8.74
CA GLY A 90 11.31 20.81 -7.61
C GLY A 90 10.17 21.53 -6.88
N ASN A 91 9.58 22.57 -7.48
CA ASN A 91 8.39 23.22 -6.94
C ASN A 91 7.14 22.47 -7.36
N PHE A 92 6.15 22.44 -6.48
CA PHE A 92 4.86 21.85 -6.75
C PHE A 92 4.11 22.60 -7.87
N LEU A 93 3.66 21.86 -8.89
CA LEU A 93 2.80 22.35 -9.97
C LEU A 93 1.33 22.43 -9.56
N VAL A 94 0.92 21.59 -8.61
CA VAL A 94 -0.41 21.57 -8.00
C VAL A 94 -0.25 21.59 -6.48
N PRO A 95 -1.27 22.02 -5.70
CA PRO A 95 -1.12 22.10 -4.24
C PRO A 95 -0.56 20.79 -3.63
N PRO A 96 0.37 20.86 -2.65
CA PRO A 96 1.02 19.68 -2.09
C PRO A 96 0.04 18.60 -1.63
N GLU A 97 -1.08 19.00 -1.02
CA GLU A 97 -2.16 18.12 -0.56
C GLU A 97 -2.87 17.34 -1.67
N LYS A 98 -2.81 17.84 -2.92
CA LYS A 98 -3.31 17.18 -4.13
C LYS A 98 -2.21 16.45 -4.92
N SER A 99 -0.97 16.53 -4.46
CA SER A 99 0.20 15.95 -5.10
C SER A 99 0.62 14.63 -4.46
N ILE A 100 0.09 14.28 -3.29
CA ILE A 100 0.50 13.10 -2.54
C ILE A 100 -0.12 11.85 -3.19
N ASN A 101 0.73 10.87 -3.49
CA ASN A 101 0.33 9.52 -3.89
C ASN A 101 0.07 8.65 -2.65
N LYS A 102 0.99 8.68 -1.68
CA LYS A 102 0.86 7.90 -0.44
C LYS A 102 1.59 8.50 0.75
N ILE A 103 1.16 8.10 1.94
CA ILE A 103 1.84 8.34 3.21
C ILE A 103 2.23 7.00 3.84
N GLY A 104 3.46 6.86 4.29
CA GLY A 104 3.98 5.62 4.87
C GLY A 104 5.28 5.82 5.66
N HIS A 105 5.80 4.81 6.36
CA HIS A 105 5.33 3.43 6.41
C HIS A 105 4.88 2.99 7.82
N ALA A 106 4.80 3.91 8.78
CA ALA A 106 4.54 3.62 10.20
C ALA A 106 3.37 4.41 10.82
N LEU A 107 2.33 4.74 10.04
CA LEU A 107 1.07 5.29 10.55
C LEU A 107 0.49 4.44 11.70
N HIS A 108 0.52 3.11 11.56
CA HIS A 108 0.06 2.18 12.60
C HIS A 108 0.79 2.29 13.95
N ALA A 109 2.00 2.87 13.97
CA ALA A 109 2.81 2.99 15.18
C ALA A 109 2.75 4.39 15.77
N HIS A 110 2.82 5.42 14.92
CA HIS A 110 3.04 6.81 15.33
C HIS A 110 1.79 7.68 15.32
N ASP A 111 0.74 7.28 14.60
CA ASP A 111 -0.53 8.01 14.63
C ASP A 111 -1.56 7.29 15.53
N PRO A 112 -2.16 7.97 16.52
CA PRO A 112 -3.12 7.35 17.43
C PRO A 112 -4.37 6.77 16.76
N VAL A 113 -4.89 7.41 15.70
CA VAL A 113 -6.11 6.96 15.02
C VAL A 113 -5.80 5.68 14.23
N PHE A 114 -4.75 5.70 13.41
CA PHE A 114 -4.36 4.52 12.63
C PHE A 114 -3.90 3.37 13.54
N ARG A 115 -3.17 3.65 14.62
CA ARG A 115 -2.81 2.63 15.62
C ARG A 115 -4.06 1.99 16.25
N CYS A 116 -5.06 2.78 16.61
CA CYS A 116 -6.31 2.27 17.19
C CYS A 116 -7.04 1.36 16.20
N VAL A 117 -7.16 1.77 14.93
CA VAL A 117 -7.82 0.98 13.89
C VAL A 117 -7.06 -0.33 13.62
N THR A 118 -5.74 -0.25 13.42
CA THR A 118 -4.87 -1.41 13.15
C THR A 118 -4.92 -2.46 14.26
N HIS A 119 -4.95 -2.01 15.53
CA HIS A 119 -4.99 -2.92 16.68
C HIS A 119 -6.39 -3.13 17.26
N SER A 120 -7.44 -2.73 16.53
CA SER A 120 -8.82 -2.85 16.99
C SER A 120 -9.23 -4.31 17.27
N PRO A 121 -10.21 -4.54 18.16
CA PRO A 121 -10.73 -5.89 18.39
C PRO A 121 -11.22 -6.60 17.13
N LYS A 122 -11.71 -5.85 16.12
CA LYS A 122 -12.14 -6.40 14.82
C LYS A 122 -10.95 -7.02 14.06
N VAL A 123 -9.85 -6.29 13.93
CA VAL A 123 -8.63 -6.77 13.26
C VAL A 123 -8.00 -7.93 14.02
N GLN A 124 -7.97 -7.87 15.35
CA GLN A 124 -7.47 -8.98 16.16
C GLN A 124 -8.33 -10.25 16.01
N ALA A 125 -9.65 -10.12 15.93
CA ALA A 125 -10.54 -11.26 15.68
C ALA A 125 -10.33 -11.86 14.28
N LEU A 126 -10.19 -11.01 13.25
CA LEU A 126 -9.87 -11.43 11.89
C LEU A 126 -8.55 -12.21 11.85
N ALA A 127 -7.47 -11.67 12.44
CA ALA A 127 -6.16 -12.32 12.50
C ALA A 127 -6.22 -13.69 13.20
N ARG A 128 -6.98 -13.80 14.30
CA ARG A 128 -7.20 -15.09 14.99
C ARG A 128 -7.97 -16.07 14.12
N SER A 129 -8.99 -15.62 13.39
CA SER A 129 -9.78 -16.49 12.49
C SER A 129 -8.97 -17.04 11.31
N LEU A 130 -7.94 -16.30 10.89
CA LEU A 130 -6.97 -16.72 9.88
C LEU A 130 -5.85 -17.61 10.46
N GLY A 131 -5.84 -17.85 11.77
CA GLY A 131 -4.87 -18.71 12.43
C GLY A 131 -3.48 -18.08 12.62
N LEU A 132 -3.36 -16.75 12.55
CA LEU A 132 -2.08 -16.08 12.79
C LEU A 132 -1.67 -16.25 14.26
N GLN A 133 -0.49 -16.84 14.49
CA GLN A 133 -0.01 -17.18 15.83
C GLN A 133 0.65 -15.99 16.54
N MET A 134 1.61 -15.36 15.87
CA MET A 134 2.34 -14.18 16.36
C MET A 134 2.33 -13.07 15.28
N PRO A 135 1.16 -12.49 14.97
CA PRO A 135 1.08 -11.42 13.99
C PRO A 135 1.85 -10.18 14.46
N VAL A 136 2.65 -9.61 13.57
CA VAL A 136 3.31 -8.30 13.73
C VAL A 136 2.94 -7.41 12.56
N VAL A 137 2.86 -6.10 12.78
CA VAL A 137 2.61 -5.13 11.72
C VAL A 137 3.95 -4.66 11.19
N VAL A 138 4.26 -5.01 9.94
CA VAL A 138 5.55 -4.69 9.32
C VAL A 138 5.53 -3.38 8.55
N GLN A 139 4.35 -2.92 8.15
CA GLN A 139 4.15 -1.73 7.32
C GLN A 139 2.68 -1.29 7.37
N SER A 140 2.45 0.02 7.26
CA SER A 140 1.13 0.61 6.99
C SER A 140 1.28 1.80 6.04
N MET A 141 0.36 1.95 5.09
CA MET A 141 0.32 3.09 4.19
C MET A 141 -1.10 3.64 4.07
N TYR A 142 -1.21 4.94 3.83
CA TYR A 142 -2.42 5.57 3.31
C TYR A 142 -2.19 5.86 1.82
N ILE A 143 -3.05 5.35 0.95
CA ILE A 143 -2.91 5.53 -0.49
C ILE A 143 -3.99 6.51 -0.95
N PHE A 144 -3.55 7.59 -1.58
CA PHE A 144 -4.44 8.52 -2.28
C PHE A 144 -4.57 8.06 -3.73
N LYS A 145 -5.80 8.17 -4.27
CA LYS A 145 -6.06 8.08 -5.70
C LYS A 145 -6.55 9.43 -6.17
N GLN A 146 -5.60 10.37 -6.28
CA GLN A 146 -5.90 11.76 -6.63
C GLN A 146 -6.70 11.81 -7.95
N PRO A 147 -7.81 12.55 -8.02
CA PRO A 147 -8.59 12.64 -9.25
C PRO A 147 -7.72 13.09 -10.43
N HIS A 148 -7.79 12.36 -11.55
CA HIS A 148 -7.07 12.64 -12.81
C HIS A 148 -5.54 12.52 -12.76
N LEU A 149 -4.93 12.40 -11.58
CA LEU A 149 -3.48 12.29 -11.40
C LEU A 149 -3.03 10.93 -10.83
N GLY A 150 -3.92 10.25 -10.09
CA GLY A 150 -3.62 9.07 -9.32
C GLY A 150 -2.94 7.99 -10.16
N GLY A 151 -1.66 7.72 -9.89
CA GLY A 151 -0.86 6.79 -10.67
C GLY A 151 -1.45 5.38 -10.71
N GLU A 152 -1.39 4.75 -11.88
CA GLU A 152 -1.67 3.33 -12.03
C GLU A 152 -0.67 2.52 -11.19
N VAL A 153 -1.16 1.48 -10.51
CA VAL A 153 -0.29 0.52 -9.84
C VAL A 153 -0.22 -0.71 -10.72
N SER A 154 0.95 -0.92 -11.34
CA SER A 154 1.20 -2.10 -12.18
C SER A 154 0.99 -3.41 -11.40
N PRO A 155 0.59 -4.51 -12.06
CA PRO A 155 0.49 -5.82 -11.43
C PRO A 155 1.76 -6.20 -10.65
N HIS A 156 1.56 -6.71 -9.43
CA HIS A 156 2.64 -7.14 -8.54
C HIS A 156 2.13 -8.09 -7.46
N GLN A 157 3.06 -8.66 -6.69
CA GLN A 157 2.79 -9.41 -5.46
C GLN A 157 3.48 -8.72 -4.28
N ASP A 158 2.80 -8.55 -3.14
CA ASP A 158 3.40 -7.90 -1.96
C ASP A 158 4.68 -8.60 -1.48
N ALA A 159 4.73 -9.93 -1.59
CA ALA A 159 5.90 -10.71 -1.22
C ALA A 159 7.14 -10.44 -2.11
N SER A 160 6.98 -9.75 -3.25
CA SER A 160 8.10 -9.19 -4.00
C SER A 160 8.82 -8.08 -3.25
N PHE A 161 8.13 -7.36 -2.36
CA PHE A 161 8.69 -6.26 -1.57
C PHE A 161 8.86 -6.64 -0.09
N LEU A 162 7.96 -7.46 0.44
CA LEU A 162 7.95 -7.95 1.82
C LEU A 162 8.22 -9.45 1.85
N TYR A 163 9.41 -9.84 1.41
CA TYR A 163 9.79 -11.25 1.27
C TYR A 163 10.08 -11.92 2.63
N THR A 164 9.68 -13.18 2.79
CA THR A 164 9.97 -14.02 3.97
C THR A 164 10.36 -15.43 3.56
N GLU A 165 11.08 -16.13 4.43
CA GLU A 165 11.33 -17.56 4.31
C GLU A 165 10.72 -18.31 5.49
N PRO A 166 9.74 -19.22 5.26
CA PRO A 166 9.06 -19.50 4.00
C PRO A 166 8.11 -18.36 3.54
N LEU A 167 7.65 -18.43 2.29
CA LEU A 167 6.51 -17.62 1.80
C LEU A 167 5.21 -17.97 2.52
N GLY A 168 4.14 -17.20 2.26
CA GLY A 168 2.84 -17.41 2.92
C GLY A 168 2.84 -17.00 4.39
N ARG A 169 3.63 -15.98 4.73
CA ARG A 169 3.74 -15.40 6.09
C ARG A 169 3.38 -13.91 6.16
N VAL A 170 3.17 -13.26 5.00
CA VAL A 170 2.73 -11.88 4.89
C VAL A 170 1.29 -11.85 4.39
N LEU A 171 0.48 -11.00 5.01
CA LEU A 171 -0.92 -10.77 4.67
C LEU A 171 -1.16 -9.27 4.53
N GLY A 172 -1.75 -8.85 3.41
CA GLY A 172 -2.24 -7.50 3.21
C GLY A 172 -3.64 -7.32 3.80
N VAL A 173 -3.87 -6.20 4.48
CA VAL A 173 -5.21 -5.73 4.85
C VAL A 173 -5.40 -4.37 4.19
N TRP A 174 -6.35 -4.30 3.26
CA TRP A 174 -6.69 -3.07 2.56
C TRP A 174 -8.08 -2.60 3.00
N ILE A 175 -8.20 -1.29 3.24
CA ILE A 175 -9.40 -0.65 3.78
C ILE A 175 -9.85 0.43 2.78
N ALA A 176 -11.06 0.29 2.25
CA ALA A 176 -11.70 1.35 1.48
C ALA A 176 -12.14 2.45 2.46
N LEU A 177 -11.58 3.65 2.31
CA LEU A 177 -12.01 4.83 3.09
C LEU A 177 -12.99 5.70 2.29
N GLU A 178 -12.98 5.55 0.98
CA GLU A 178 -13.95 6.05 0.02
C GLU A 178 -14.39 4.88 -0.86
N ASP A 179 -15.55 5.00 -1.50
CA ASP A 179 -16.07 3.96 -2.37
C ASP A 179 -15.05 3.67 -3.48
N ALA A 180 -14.68 2.41 -3.64
CA ALA A 180 -13.78 1.97 -4.69
C ALA A 180 -14.60 1.41 -5.86
N THR A 181 -14.58 2.12 -6.98
CA THR A 181 -15.33 1.80 -8.20
C THR A 181 -14.39 1.52 -9.37
N LEU A 182 -14.93 1.04 -10.48
CA LEU A 182 -14.14 0.80 -11.69
C LEU A 182 -13.54 2.11 -12.23
N GLU A 183 -14.24 3.22 -12.03
CA GLU A 183 -13.91 4.54 -12.56
C GLU A 183 -12.85 5.28 -11.72
N ASN A 184 -12.74 4.97 -10.42
CA ASN A 184 -11.79 5.63 -9.52
C ASN A 184 -10.64 4.73 -9.04
N GLY A 185 -10.50 3.54 -9.65
CA GLY A 185 -9.34 2.67 -9.47
C GLY A 185 -9.48 1.66 -8.33
N CYS A 186 -10.59 0.93 -8.26
CA CYS A 186 -10.71 -0.25 -7.41
C CYS A 186 -9.60 -1.27 -7.69
N LEU A 187 -9.35 -2.17 -6.73
CA LEU A 187 -8.35 -3.22 -6.91
C LEU A 187 -8.81 -4.29 -7.90
N TRP A 188 -7.84 -4.89 -8.57
CA TRP A 188 -8.02 -6.02 -9.48
C TRP A 188 -7.08 -7.15 -9.07
N PHE A 189 -7.59 -8.39 -9.09
CA PHE A 189 -6.83 -9.57 -8.68
C PHE A 189 -6.96 -10.69 -9.72
N ILE A 190 -5.98 -11.59 -9.79
CA ILE A 190 -6.11 -12.87 -10.49
C ILE A 190 -6.40 -13.95 -9.43
N PRO A 191 -7.63 -14.51 -9.35
CA PRO A 191 -7.95 -15.55 -8.38
C PRO A 191 -7.01 -16.76 -8.52
N GLY A 192 -6.52 -17.29 -7.40
CA GLY A 192 -5.64 -18.47 -7.36
C GLY A 192 -4.17 -18.20 -7.71
N SER A 193 -3.80 -16.98 -8.11
CA SER A 193 -2.43 -16.62 -8.52
C SER A 193 -1.38 -16.68 -7.41
N HIS A 194 -1.80 -16.80 -6.15
CA HIS A 194 -0.95 -16.76 -4.96
C HIS A 194 -0.19 -18.08 -4.67
N THR A 195 -0.45 -19.16 -5.43
CA THR A 195 0.10 -20.51 -5.16
C THR A 195 1.45 -20.78 -5.83
N GLY A 196 1.86 -19.95 -6.80
CA GLY A 196 3.07 -20.15 -7.61
C GLY A 196 4.36 -19.52 -7.06
N GLY A 197 4.35 -19.00 -5.83
CA GLY A 197 5.47 -18.21 -5.29
C GLY A 197 5.54 -16.81 -5.91
N VAL A 198 6.74 -16.21 -5.94
CA VAL A 198 7.01 -14.89 -6.55
C VAL A 198 8.05 -14.99 -7.65
N SER A 199 7.84 -14.30 -8.76
CA SER A 199 8.77 -14.29 -9.91
C SER A 199 9.80 -13.16 -9.86
N ARG A 200 9.55 -12.15 -9.02
CA ARG A 200 10.40 -10.97 -8.86
C ARG A 200 10.50 -10.57 -7.39
N ARG A 201 11.65 -10.04 -6.97
CA ARG A 201 11.90 -9.49 -5.62
C ARG A 201 12.66 -8.17 -5.70
N MET A 202 12.17 -7.13 -5.04
CA MET A 202 12.94 -5.92 -4.79
C MET A 202 13.94 -6.20 -3.66
N VAL A 203 15.20 -5.84 -3.87
CA VAL A 203 16.26 -5.93 -2.87
C VAL A 203 16.92 -4.57 -2.66
N ARG A 204 17.30 -4.29 -1.42
CA ARG A 204 18.12 -3.12 -1.11
C ARG A 204 19.55 -3.36 -1.60
N ALA A 205 20.08 -2.42 -2.37
CA ALA A 205 21.47 -2.47 -2.80
C ALA A 205 22.42 -2.18 -1.61
N PRO A 206 23.70 -2.58 -1.69
CA PRO A 206 24.70 -2.22 -0.68
C PRO A 206 24.77 -0.70 -0.46
N ALA A 207 25.09 -0.29 0.76
CA ALA A 207 25.23 1.12 1.09
C ALA A 207 26.21 1.83 0.14
N GLY A 208 25.81 2.98 -0.40
CA GLY A 208 26.58 3.75 -1.39
C GLY A 208 26.36 3.33 -2.85
N SER A 209 25.51 2.32 -3.11
CA SER A 209 25.12 1.97 -4.47
C SER A 209 24.08 2.95 -5.04
N ALA A 210 24.14 3.14 -6.36
CA ALA A 210 23.18 3.92 -7.15
C ALA A 210 22.75 3.03 -8.33
N PRO A 211 21.49 2.55 -8.39
CA PRO A 211 20.38 2.81 -7.46
C PRO A 211 20.55 2.17 -6.08
N GLY A 212 19.80 2.66 -5.08
CA GLY A 212 19.76 2.04 -3.74
C GLY A 212 18.85 0.80 -3.65
N THR A 213 18.16 0.43 -4.72
CA THR A 213 17.37 -0.80 -4.85
C THR A 213 17.57 -1.44 -6.22
N SER A 214 17.43 -2.76 -6.31
CA SER A 214 17.39 -3.49 -7.58
C SER A 214 16.34 -4.60 -7.52
N PHE A 215 16.02 -5.20 -8.66
CA PHE A 215 15.14 -6.36 -8.73
C PHE A 215 15.93 -7.64 -9.04
N LEU A 216 15.58 -8.71 -8.33
CA LEU A 216 15.95 -10.08 -8.67
C LEU A 216 14.76 -10.75 -9.36
N GLY A 217 14.97 -11.31 -10.56
CA GLY A 217 13.89 -11.85 -11.39
C GLY A 217 13.09 -10.76 -12.09
N THR A 218 12.02 -11.16 -12.78
CA THR A 218 11.20 -10.27 -13.62
C THR A 218 9.73 -10.51 -13.38
N GLU A 219 8.92 -9.46 -13.54
CA GLU A 219 7.46 -9.60 -13.48
C GLU A 219 6.99 -10.25 -14.79
N PRO A 220 6.33 -11.41 -14.76
CA PRO A 220 5.81 -12.02 -15.97
C PRO A 220 4.65 -11.18 -16.52
N ALA A 221 4.55 -11.08 -17.84
CA ALA A 221 3.34 -10.57 -18.46
C ALA A 221 2.14 -11.43 -18.06
N ARG A 222 1.07 -10.78 -17.59
CA ARG A 222 -0.18 -11.45 -17.23
C ARG A 222 -1.22 -11.11 -18.29
N ASP A 223 -2.08 -12.09 -18.61
CA ASP A 223 -3.23 -11.84 -19.46
C ASP A 223 -4.24 -10.99 -18.69
N ASN A 224 -4.55 -9.80 -19.23
CA ASN A 224 -5.48 -8.85 -18.62
C ASN A 224 -6.89 -9.43 -18.43
N SER A 225 -7.28 -10.43 -19.23
CA SER A 225 -8.59 -11.09 -19.11
C SER A 225 -8.74 -11.94 -17.83
N LEU A 226 -7.63 -12.26 -17.15
CA LEU A 226 -7.64 -13.03 -15.91
C LEU A 226 -7.90 -12.17 -14.67
N PHE A 227 -7.81 -10.85 -14.78
CA PHE A 227 -8.04 -9.95 -13.66
C PHE A 227 -9.53 -9.75 -13.43
N VAL A 228 -9.95 -9.93 -12.18
CA VAL A 228 -11.30 -9.63 -11.72
C VAL A 228 -11.29 -8.36 -10.87
N PRO A 229 -12.19 -7.39 -11.13
CA PRO A 229 -12.29 -6.19 -10.32
C PRO A 229 -12.95 -6.51 -8.98
N THR A 230 -12.57 -5.75 -7.95
CA THR A 230 -13.13 -5.84 -6.60
C THR A 230 -13.63 -4.48 -6.15
N PRO A 231 -14.70 -3.94 -6.77
CA PRO A 231 -15.32 -2.72 -6.29
C PRO A 231 -15.96 -2.98 -4.92
N GLY A 232 -16.05 -1.95 -4.10
CA GLY A 232 -16.67 -2.07 -2.78
C GLY A 232 -16.92 -0.72 -2.13
N PRO A 233 -18.01 -0.58 -1.37
CA PRO A 233 -18.27 0.63 -0.62
C PRO A 233 -17.25 0.80 0.52
N SER A 234 -17.01 2.05 0.90
CA SER A 234 -16.18 2.40 2.07
C SER A 234 -16.77 1.96 3.41
N SER A 235 -18.09 1.78 3.47
CA SER A 235 -18.84 1.32 4.65
C SER A 235 -20.21 0.77 4.28
#